data_AF-A0AAD2FYB0-F1
#
_entry.id   AF-A0AAD2FYB0-F1
#
_cell.length_a   1.000
_cell.length_b   1.000
_cell.length_c   1.000
_cell.angle_alpha   90.00
_cell.angle_beta   90.00
_cell.angle_gamma   90.00
#
_symmetry.space_group_name_H-M   'P 1'
#
loop_
_entity.id
_entity.type
_entity.pdbx_description
1 polymer ?
#
loop_
_entity_poly.entity_id
_entity_poly.type
_entity_poly.pdbx_seq_one_letter_code
_entity_poly.pdbx_strand_id
1 'polypeptide(L)'
;MGRKWLETMAASAMNEVKDSYANNGGGGSGSKLVGSLVTGAMSGALGGKGSSASSALQAALGGVELGPTVGAIQERGSKCSQLATETVELCQTTQSKSEQMIAFGKDIQSSLEGFSGKVDSSALETIKDLTDGAKLQQAKSLAQGLDTIALDCINKSVQMIDLMEDSMGALPDSVEGMIEDYAKQLEDDGGAEAESLNRLKGVDQDLDDVQSCIKAMQELNLATAFQIGLKAFEQLSAKAETSRALFSSIQGFSTSVRDITTDFSKLSMASLYSKIKDILKCIRLSEVMRALAEATKKIIRVLIDLFQATASKISSLWAALAFAKDCMSDCLEYVLQAKGLVMDAHDKSLSLVTKSESVLGQLKTVKSINKDSFGAIKELRQGDDLKDAISLATNMDEMIKECTSKVTSMVDRVQDGFKNLPDIITDGLDVEAEGRDDHDAQPRGVDEDIRDLEASTQAMEKSDIFTACKTGASGLSSVSTTTESCTEMLLKVRDFSENCNSTIASFMGVWDLESAMIKIQEMCRMVALGNLMQEFARRIKGLVLAILGLLQATYKKLCTLELKDLGKNLTAGVATAVGGVLGSDVGKLAGKNLDQAMNKFTKGFGGLFGKK
;
A
#
# COMPACT_ATOMS: atom_id res chain seq x y z
N MET A 1 -63.44 -11.83 -1.72
CA MET A 1 -63.31 -12.66 -2.94
C MET A 1 -62.00 -12.41 -3.68
N GLY A 2 -61.43 -11.19 -3.68
CA GLY A 2 -60.12 -10.87 -4.30
C GLY A 2 -58.93 -11.77 -3.94
N ARG A 3 -58.80 -12.28 -2.70
CA ARG A 3 -57.73 -13.23 -2.35
C ARG A 3 -57.84 -14.58 -3.08
N LYS A 4 -59.07 -15.04 -3.34
CA LYS A 4 -59.35 -16.30 -4.05
C LYS A 4 -59.15 -16.15 -5.57
N TRP A 5 -59.41 -14.94 -6.09
CA TRP A 5 -59.10 -14.55 -7.47
C TRP A 5 -57.57 -14.49 -7.71
N LEU A 6 -56.82 -13.87 -6.80
CA LEU A 6 -55.35 -13.85 -6.81
C LEU A 6 -54.72 -15.24 -6.69
N GLU A 7 -55.24 -16.11 -5.81
CA GLU A 7 -54.77 -17.50 -5.68
C GLU A 7 -55.03 -18.33 -6.96
N THR A 8 -56.12 -18.04 -7.69
CA THR A 8 -56.46 -18.72 -8.94
C THR A 8 -55.59 -18.24 -10.10
N MET A 9 -55.27 -16.93 -10.17
CA MET A 9 -54.37 -16.35 -11.16
C MET A 9 -52.92 -16.82 -10.96
N ALA A 10 -52.43 -16.82 -9.72
CA ALA A 10 -51.09 -17.33 -9.40
C ALA A 10 -50.94 -18.82 -9.73
N ALA A 11 -51.98 -19.64 -9.48
CA ALA A 11 -52.00 -21.05 -9.85
C ALA A 11 -52.04 -21.28 -11.37
N SER A 12 -52.76 -20.43 -12.11
CA SER A 12 -52.84 -20.52 -13.58
C SER A 12 -51.52 -20.11 -14.25
N ALA A 13 -50.91 -19.02 -13.79
CA ALA A 13 -49.60 -18.56 -14.27
C ALA A 13 -48.46 -19.55 -13.96
N MET A 14 -48.49 -20.23 -12.80
CA MET A 14 -47.51 -21.27 -12.48
C MET A 14 -47.67 -22.53 -13.36
N ASN A 15 -48.90 -22.86 -13.78
CA ASN A 15 -49.13 -24.01 -14.68
C ASN A 15 -48.68 -23.71 -16.11
N GLU A 16 -48.90 -22.50 -16.64
CA GLU A 16 -48.39 -22.11 -17.97
C GLU A 16 -46.85 -22.06 -18.01
N VAL A 17 -46.20 -21.63 -16.94
CA VAL A 17 -44.71 -21.67 -16.84
C VAL A 17 -44.20 -23.12 -16.83
N LYS A 18 -44.91 -24.02 -16.15
CA LYS A 18 -44.55 -25.44 -16.08
C LYS A 18 -44.69 -26.15 -17.44
N ASP A 19 -45.69 -25.77 -18.22
CA ASP A 19 -45.93 -26.31 -19.57
C ASP A 19 -44.98 -25.69 -20.62
N SER A 20 -44.54 -24.44 -20.44
CA SER A 20 -43.55 -23.79 -21.31
C SER A 20 -42.12 -24.35 -21.12
N TYR A 21 -41.75 -24.76 -19.90
CA TYR A 21 -40.49 -25.46 -19.63
C TYR A 21 -40.47 -26.91 -20.15
N ALA A 22 -41.63 -27.54 -20.33
CA ALA A 22 -41.73 -28.89 -20.89
C ALA A 22 -41.56 -28.92 -22.42
N ASN A 23 -41.74 -27.79 -23.13
CA ASN A 23 -41.87 -27.76 -24.59
C ASN A 23 -40.79 -26.99 -25.38
N ASN A 24 -39.87 -26.27 -24.74
CA ASN A 24 -38.83 -25.53 -25.46
C ASN A 24 -37.42 -26.07 -25.22
N GLY A 25 -37.15 -27.22 -25.83
CA GLY A 25 -35.80 -27.60 -26.26
C GLY A 25 -35.58 -27.21 -27.71
N GLY A 26 -34.75 -26.21 -27.98
CA GLY A 26 -34.22 -25.98 -29.33
C GLY A 26 -34.01 -24.52 -29.74
N GLY A 27 -32.74 -24.13 -29.81
CA GLY A 27 -32.12 -23.55 -31.02
C GLY A 27 -32.47 -22.12 -31.46
N GLY A 28 -31.45 -21.26 -31.42
CA GLY A 28 -30.99 -20.60 -32.66
C GLY A 28 -31.41 -19.14 -32.93
N SER A 29 -30.46 -18.23 -32.64
CA SER A 29 -29.95 -17.14 -33.51
C SER A 29 -30.90 -16.22 -34.28
N GLY A 30 -30.75 -14.90 -34.04
CA GLY A 30 -30.81 -13.90 -35.10
C GLY A 30 -31.55 -12.60 -34.78
N SER A 31 -30.85 -11.57 -34.30
CA SER A 31 -31.39 -10.21 -34.15
C SER A 31 -30.68 -9.24 -35.09
N LYS A 32 -31.35 -8.90 -36.20
CA LYS A 32 -31.13 -7.67 -36.99
C LYS A 32 -32.47 -6.92 -37.07
N LEU A 33 -32.36 -5.60 -37.08
CA LEU A 33 -33.39 -4.59 -37.43
C LEU A 33 -34.40 -4.23 -36.33
N VAL A 34 -34.04 -3.22 -35.52
CA VAL A 34 -35.00 -2.29 -34.93
C VAL A 34 -34.68 -0.89 -35.45
N GLY A 35 -35.52 -0.44 -36.37
CA GLY A 35 -35.52 0.93 -36.88
C GLY A 35 -36.82 1.12 -37.64
N SER A 36 -37.66 2.05 -37.16
CA SER A 36 -38.95 2.49 -37.72
C SER A 36 -40.17 1.62 -37.44
N LEU A 37 -40.91 1.91 -36.35
CA LEU A 37 -42.39 1.89 -36.34
C LEU A 37 -42.99 2.46 -35.04
N VAL A 38 -42.78 3.76 -34.79
CA VAL A 38 -43.62 4.52 -33.83
C VAL A 38 -43.95 5.88 -34.44
N THR A 39 -44.87 5.87 -35.41
CA THR A 39 -45.83 6.96 -35.65
C THR A 39 -46.79 6.51 -36.76
N GLY A 40 -48.05 6.26 -36.40
CA GLY A 40 -49.15 6.20 -37.36
C GLY A 40 -49.77 4.83 -37.57
N ALA A 41 -50.62 4.37 -36.63
CA ALA A 41 -51.71 3.44 -36.90
C ALA A 41 -52.69 3.31 -35.71
N MET A 42 -53.35 4.40 -35.27
CA MET A 42 -54.57 4.27 -34.46
C MET A 42 -55.50 5.45 -34.69
N SER A 43 -56.34 5.37 -35.74
CA SER A 43 -57.53 6.22 -35.89
C SER A 43 -58.64 5.60 -36.76
N GLY A 44 -58.68 4.28 -36.96
CA GLY A 44 -59.65 3.71 -37.89
C GLY A 44 -60.03 2.26 -37.62
N ALA A 45 -60.63 1.95 -36.46
CA ALA A 45 -61.34 0.67 -36.29
C ALA A 45 -62.28 0.61 -35.06
N LEU A 46 -63.00 1.67 -34.67
CA LEU A 46 -64.04 1.56 -33.60
C LEU A 46 -65.29 2.42 -33.85
N GLY A 47 -65.70 2.57 -35.11
CA GLY A 47 -67.02 3.11 -35.44
C GLY A 47 -68.02 1.99 -35.70
N GLY A 48 -68.79 1.54 -34.69
CA GLY A 48 -69.95 0.71 -35.03
C GLY A 48 -70.75 -0.01 -33.93
N LYS A 49 -70.24 -0.29 -32.73
CA LYS A 49 -70.96 -1.15 -31.76
C LYS A 49 -71.07 -0.66 -30.31
N GLY A 50 -70.70 0.58 -30.00
CA GLY A 50 -70.75 1.12 -28.62
C GLY A 50 -72.10 1.65 -28.12
N SER A 51 -73.09 1.84 -29.01
CA SER A 51 -74.34 2.56 -28.68
C SER A 51 -75.36 1.74 -27.83
N SER A 52 -75.40 0.41 -27.98
CA SER A 52 -76.41 -0.41 -27.28
C SER A 52 -76.03 -0.79 -25.84
N ALA A 53 -74.74 -0.90 -25.52
CA ALA A 53 -74.28 -1.21 -24.17
C ALA A 53 -74.44 -0.01 -23.22
N SER A 54 -74.20 1.21 -23.72
CA SER A 54 -74.33 2.45 -22.94
C SER A 54 -75.77 2.72 -22.47
N SER A 55 -76.76 2.44 -23.32
CA SER A 55 -78.18 2.65 -23.02
C SER A 55 -78.77 1.60 -22.06
N ALA A 56 -78.33 0.33 -22.15
CA ALA A 56 -78.72 -0.70 -21.18
C ALA A 56 -78.14 -0.44 -19.78
N LEU A 57 -76.91 0.11 -19.72
CA LEU A 57 -76.25 0.49 -18.47
C LEU A 57 -76.95 1.66 -17.78
N GLN A 58 -77.36 2.67 -18.55
CA GLN A 58 -78.06 3.84 -18.03
C GLN A 58 -79.44 3.49 -17.46
N ALA A 59 -80.09 2.45 -17.98
CA ALA A 59 -81.34 1.90 -17.45
C ALA A 59 -81.13 1.04 -16.19
N ALA A 60 -80.02 0.30 -16.08
CA ALA A 60 -79.68 -0.50 -14.90
C ALA A 60 -79.22 0.35 -13.70
N LEU A 61 -78.62 1.52 -13.95
CA LEU A 61 -78.08 2.41 -12.93
C LEU A 61 -79.09 3.47 -12.42
N GLY A 62 -80.26 3.59 -13.04
CA GLY A 62 -81.27 4.61 -12.74
C GLY A 62 -81.93 4.53 -11.35
N GLY A 63 -81.54 3.59 -10.50
CA GLY A 63 -82.12 3.40 -9.16
C GLY A 63 -81.13 3.09 -8.03
N VAL A 64 -79.81 3.15 -8.26
CA VAL A 64 -78.82 2.86 -7.21
C VAL A 64 -78.42 4.17 -6.52
N GLU A 65 -78.76 4.30 -5.24
CA GLU A 65 -78.37 5.44 -4.39
C GLU A 65 -76.87 5.32 -4.04
N LEU A 66 -76.02 5.76 -4.97
CA LEU A 66 -74.55 5.63 -4.91
C LEU A 66 -73.86 6.56 -3.90
N GLY A 67 -74.62 7.34 -3.11
CA GLY A 67 -74.14 8.51 -2.36
C GLY A 67 -72.90 8.26 -1.47
N PRO A 68 -72.94 7.31 -0.52
CA PRO A 68 -71.81 7.06 0.39
C PRO A 68 -70.61 6.39 -0.30
N THR A 69 -70.86 5.45 -1.21
CA THR A 69 -69.82 4.69 -1.92
C THR A 69 -69.05 5.56 -2.91
N VAL A 70 -69.73 6.44 -3.63
CA VAL A 70 -69.09 7.40 -4.54
C VAL A 70 -68.25 8.41 -3.77
N GLY A 71 -68.73 8.90 -2.62
CA GLY A 71 -67.93 9.79 -1.76
C GLY A 71 -66.63 9.13 -1.29
N ALA A 72 -66.68 7.86 -0.86
CA ALA A 72 -65.50 7.11 -0.45
C ALA A 72 -64.52 6.85 -1.62
N ILE A 73 -65.03 6.53 -2.82
CA ILE A 73 -64.21 6.35 -4.03
C ILE A 73 -63.56 7.67 -4.46
N GLN A 74 -64.27 8.80 -4.36
CA GLN A 74 -63.72 10.12 -4.66
C GLN A 74 -62.61 10.53 -3.68
N GLU A 75 -62.81 10.30 -2.37
CA GLU A 75 -61.78 10.57 -1.36
C GLU A 75 -60.52 9.72 -1.60
N ARG A 76 -60.70 8.41 -1.85
CA ARG A 76 -59.58 7.51 -2.16
C ARG A 76 -58.90 7.87 -3.48
N GLY A 77 -59.66 8.24 -4.50
CA GLY A 77 -59.14 8.75 -5.76
C GLY A 77 -58.29 10.01 -5.57
N SER A 78 -58.73 10.95 -4.73
CA SER A 78 -57.95 12.15 -4.39
C SER A 78 -56.63 11.80 -3.67
N LYS A 79 -56.66 10.88 -2.70
CA LYS A 79 -55.44 10.41 -1.99
C LYS A 79 -54.48 9.69 -2.94
N CYS A 80 -55.03 8.85 -3.82
CA CYS A 80 -54.26 8.15 -4.85
C CYS A 80 -53.61 9.14 -5.84
N SER A 81 -54.33 10.18 -6.26
CA SER A 81 -53.80 11.26 -7.12
C SER A 81 -52.67 12.05 -6.44
N GLN A 82 -52.80 12.34 -5.14
CA GLN A 82 -51.75 12.98 -4.36
C GLN A 82 -50.49 12.10 -4.29
N LEU A 83 -50.64 10.84 -3.91
CA LEU A 83 -49.52 9.89 -3.85
C LEU A 83 -48.86 9.70 -5.21
N ALA A 84 -49.65 9.65 -6.29
CA ALA A 84 -49.15 9.58 -7.65
C ALA A 84 -48.29 10.80 -8.01
N THR A 85 -48.73 12.00 -7.61
CA THR A 85 -47.96 13.25 -7.82
C THR A 85 -46.65 13.24 -7.05
N GLU A 86 -46.68 12.90 -5.76
CA GLU A 86 -45.49 12.79 -4.93
C GLU A 86 -44.52 11.71 -5.46
N THR A 87 -45.05 10.59 -5.96
CA THR A 87 -44.27 9.51 -6.59
C THR A 87 -43.58 10.00 -7.87
N VAL A 88 -44.28 10.77 -8.72
CA VAL A 88 -43.67 11.37 -9.92
C VAL A 88 -42.48 12.27 -9.57
N GLU A 89 -42.64 13.14 -8.56
CA GLU A 89 -41.58 14.05 -8.11
C GLU A 89 -40.37 13.30 -7.53
N LEU A 90 -40.63 12.28 -6.70
CA LEU A 90 -39.58 11.44 -6.13
C LEU A 90 -38.83 10.67 -7.21
N CYS A 91 -39.54 10.12 -8.19
CA CYS A 91 -38.91 9.37 -9.26
C CYS A 91 -38.12 10.28 -10.24
N GLN A 92 -38.54 11.53 -10.47
CA GLN A 92 -37.70 12.53 -11.17
C GLN A 92 -36.43 12.85 -10.38
N THR A 93 -36.55 13.08 -9.08
CA THR A 93 -35.42 13.35 -8.19
C THR A 93 -34.45 12.16 -8.14
N THR A 94 -35.00 10.94 -8.11
CA THR A 94 -34.23 9.69 -8.12
C THR A 94 -33.49 9.50 -9.43
N GLN A 95 -34.12 9.78 -10.58
CA GLN A 95 -33.46 9.75 -11.88
C GLN A 95 -32.29 10.75 -11.93
N SER A 96 -32.50 12.00 -11.49
CA SER A 96 -31.44 13.02 -11.48
C SER A 96 -30.26 12.63 -10.57
N LYS A 97 -30.53 12.09 -9.37
CA LYS A 97 -29.46 11.60 -8.49
C LYS A 97 -28.77 10.36 -9.04
N SER A 98 -29.50 9.47 -9.71
CA SER A 98 -28.93 8.31 -10.39
C SER A 98 -27.99 8.75 -11.52
N GLU A 99 -28.31 9.81 -12.27
CA GLU A 99 -27.42 10.37 -13.29
C GLU A 99 -26.12 10.91 -12.69
N GLN A 100 -26.22 11.63 -11.55
CA GLN A 100 -25.03 12.08 -10.81
C GLN A 100 -24.17 10.89 -10.35
N MET A 101 -24.80 9.79 -9.92
CA MET A 101 -24.07 8.61 -9.45
C MET A 101 -23.45 7.82 -10.61
N ILE A 102 -24.11 7.75 -11.77
CA ILE A 102 -23.53 7.19 -13.00
C ILE A 102 -22.35 8.03 -13.46
N ALA A 103 -22.48 9.36 -13.48
CA ALA A 103 -21.38 10.25 -13.83
C ALA A 103 -20.18 10.04 -12.89
N PHE A 104 -20.44 9.97 -11.59
CA PHE A 104 -19.41 9.67 -10.59
C PHE A 104 -18.77 8.29 -10.79
N GLY A 105 -19.57 7.25 -11.08
CA GLY A 105 -19.08 5.92 -11.40
C GLY A 105 -18.20 5.90 -12.65
N LYS A 106 -18.57 6.66 -13.69
CA LYS A 106 -17.77 6.84 -14.91
C LYS A 106 -16.49 7.61 -14.64
N ASP A 107 -16.50 8.60 -13.75
CA ASP A 107 -15.31 9.34 -13.35
C ASP A 107 -14.32 8.40 -12.62
N ILE A 108 -14.81 7.54 -11.72
CA ILE A 108 -13.99 6.50 -11.09
C ILE A 108 -13.48 5.50 -12.13
N GLN A 109 -14.37 4.98 -12.98
CA GLN A 109 -13.99 4.01 -14.01
C GLN A 109 -12.90 4.58 -14.91
N SER A 110 -13.05 5.80 -15.43
CA SER A 110 -12.05 6.46 -16.28
C SER A 110 -10.72 6.63 -15.53
N SER A 111 -10.79 6.98 -14.24
CA SER A 111 -9.60 7.09 -13.40
C SER A 111 -8.90 5.75 -13.20
N LEU A 112 -9.67 4.67 -13.03
CA LEU A 112 -9.18 3.31 -12.86
C LEU A 112 -8.70 2.67 -14.17
N GLU A 113 -9.31 2.98 -15.32
CA GLU A 113 -8.83 2.55 -16.64
C GLU A 113 -7.43 3.10 -16.93
N GLY A 114 -7.16 4.33 -16.46
CA GLY A 114 -5.81 4.91 -16.47
C GLY A 114 -4.75 4.04 -15.77
N PHE A 115 -5.14 3.18 -14.82
CA PHE A 115 -4.23 2.23 -14.14
C PHE A 115 -3.89 1.00 -14.94
N SER A 116 -4.73 0.63 -15.92
CA SER A 116 -4.46 -0.53 -16.77
C SER A 116 -3.37 -0.26 -17.84
N GLY A 117 -2.90 0.98 -17.95
CA GLY A 117 -1.84 1.43 -18.87
C GLY A 117 -0.81 2.35 -18.20
N LYS A 118 -0.12 3.20 -18.98
CA LYS A 118 0.70 4.29 -18.42
C LYS A 118 -0.23 5.31 -17.76
N VAL A 119 -0.19 5.37 -16.43
CA VAL A 119 -1.01 6.26 -15.61
C VAL A 119 -0.73 7.72 -15.98
N ASP A 120 -1.78 8.50 -16.28
CA ASP A 120 -1.64 9.94 -16.50
C ASP A 120 -1.91 10.74 -15.20
N SER A 121 -1.37 11.96 -15.13
CA SER A 121 -1.51 12.85 -13.97
C SER A 121 -2.96 13.25 -13.64
N SER A 122 -3.90 13.14 -14.59
CA SER A 122 -5.30 13.56 -14.41
C SER A 122 -6.16 12.48 -13.74
N ALA A 123 -5.91 11.20 -14.06
CA ALA A 123 -6.46 10.05 -13.36
C ALA A 123 -6.06 10.05 -11.88
N LEU A 124 -4.83 10.51 -11.59
CA LEU A 124 -4.26 10.60 -10.25
C LEU A 124 -4.87 11.73 -9.41
N GLU A 125 -5.17 12.89 -10.01
CA GLU A 125 -5.85 13.99 -9.30
C GLU A 125 -7.28 13.60 -8.91
N THR A 126 -7.96 12.83 -9.75
CA THR A 126 -9.28 12.28 -9.43
C THR A 126 -9.22 11.25 -8.31
N ILE A 127 -8.19 10.41 -8.26
CA ILE A 127 -7.97 9.48 -7.13
C ILE A 127 -7.57 10.20 -5.85
N LYS A 128 -6.75 11.24 -5.95
CA LYS A 128 -6.44 12.10 -4.80
C LYS A 128 -7.72 12.73 -4.25
N ASP A 129 -8.60 13.25 -5.11
CA ASP A 129 -9.89 13.78 -4.66
C ASP A 129 -10.82 12.69 -4.07
N LEU A 130 -10.77 11.47 -4.59
CA LEU A 130 -11.43 10.29 -4.01
C LEU A 130 -10.83 9.91 -2.65
N THR A 131 -9.52 10.13 -2.48
CA THR A 131 -8.70 9.78 -1.32
C THR A 131 -8.80 10.79 -0.17
N ASP A 132 -8.79 12.08 -0.48
CA ASP A 132 -9.02 13.19 0.46
C ASP A 132 -10.44 13.13 1.07
N GLY A 133 -11.22 12.14 0.65
CA GLY A 133 -12.50 11.77 1.20
C GLY A 133 -13.62 12.66 0.70
N ALA A 134 -13.36 13.85 0.16
CA ALA A 134 -14.40 14.77 -0.27
C ALA A 134 -15.31 14.16 -1.34
N LYS A 135 -14.74 13.63 -2.44
CA LYS A 135 -15.52 13.01 -3.52
C LYS A 135 -16.17 11.69 -3.08
N LEU A 136 -15.46 10.89 -2.27
CA LEU A 136 -16.00 9.63 -1.75
C LEU A 136 -17.14 9.86 -0.74
N GLN A 137 -17.02 10.85 0.14
CA GLN A 137 -18.08 11.26 1.06
C GLN A 137 -19.26 11.87 0.30
N GLN A 138 -18.99 12.63 -0.76
CA GLN A 138 -20.02 13.12 -1.67
C GLN A 138 -20.76 11.95 -2.33
N ALA A 139 -20.04 10.94 -2.81
CA ALA A 139 -20.65 9.75 -3.40
C ALA A 139 -21.41 8.90 -2.39
N LYS A 140 -20.89 8.74 -1.18
CA LYS A 140 -21.57 8.07 -0.07
C LYS A 140 -22.86 8.80 0.28
N SER A 141 -22.80 10.13 0.43
CA SER A 141 -23.96 10.99 0.70
C SER A 141 -24.96 10.94 -0.46
N LEU A 142 -24.48 10.94 -1.71
CA LEU A 142 -25.31 10.80 -2.90
C LEU A 142 -26.02 9.44 -2.93
N ALA A 143 -25.31 8.34 -2.65
CA ALA A 143 -25.87 7.00 -2.63
C ALA A 143 -26.86 6.81 -1.47
N GLN A 144 -26.56 7.33 -0.28
CA GLN A 144 -27.49 7.33 0.86
C GLN A 144 -28.74 8.18 0.59
N GLY A 145 -28.57 9.33 -0.05
CA GLY A 145 -29.68 10.17 -0.47
C GLY A 145 -30.51 9.50 -1.57
N LEU A 146 -29.88 8.80 -2.50
CA LEU A 146 -30.56 8.02 -3.53
C LEU A 146 -31.33 6.85 -2.91
N ASP A 147 -30.75 6.12 -1.96
CA ASP A 147 -31.42 5.03 -1.23
C ASP A 147 -32.69 5.54 -0.53
N THR A 148 -32.58 6.65 0.20
CA THR A 148 -33.71 7.27 0.90
C THR A 148 -34.83 7.65 -0.07
N ILE A 149 -34.51 8.39 -1.14
CA ILE A 149 -35.51 8.91 -2.08
C ILE A 149 -36.10 7.79 -2.95
N ALA A 150 -35.30 6.80 -3.34
CA ALA A 150 -35.77 5.63 -4.06
C ALA A 150 -36.72 4.81 -3.20
N LEU A 151 -36.36 4.54 -1.94
CA LEU A 151 -37.23 3.86 -0.98
C LEU A 151 -38.54 4.62 -0.76
N ASP A 152 -38.49 5.94 -0.67
CA ASP A 152 -39.71 6.74 -0.57
C ASP A 152 -40.55 6.68 -1.86
N CYS A 153 -39.94 6.74 -3.06
CA CYS A 153 -40.68 6.58 -4.33
C CYS A 153 -41.38 5.21 -4.36
N ILE A 154 -40.68 4.17 -3.92
CA ILE A 154 -41.19 2.79 -3.82
C ILE A 154 -42.35 2.71 -2.82
N ASN A 155 -42.16 3.21 -1.60
CA ASN A 155 -43.17 3.13 -0.54
C ASN A 155 -44.45 3.87 -0.93
N LYS A 156 -44.33 5.04 -1.57
CA LYS A 156 -45.49 5.78 -2.08
C LYS A 156 -46.15 5.07 -3.27
N SER A 157 -45.37 4.45 -4.15
CA SER A 157 -45.90 3.61 -5.23
C SER A 157 -46.72 2.45 -4.67
N VAL A 158 -46.23 1.76 -3.64
CA VAL A 158 -46.95 0.67 -2.98
C VAL A 158 -48.22 1.17 -2.29
N GLN A 159 -48.16 2.28 -1.55
CA GLN A 159 -49.37 2.87 -0.93
C GLN A 159 -50.41 3.29 -1.97
N MET A 160 -49.97 3.82 -3.12
CA MET A 160 -50.83 4.16 -4.23
C MET A 160 -51.53 2.91 -4.80
N ILE A 161 -50.79 1.81 -4.96
CA ILE A 161 -51.30 0.51 -5.41
C ILE A 161 -52.33 -0.04 -4.41
N ASP A 162 -51.99 -0.08 -3.12
CA ASP A 162 -52.86 -0.62 -2.08
C ASP A 162 -54.18 0.17 -2.02
N LEU A 163 -54.13 1.50 -2.18
CA LEU A 163 -55.34 2.33 -2.28
C LEU A 163 -56.17 2.05 -3.53
N MET A 164 -55.54 1.73 -4.67
CA MET A 164 -56.25 1.34 -5.89
C MET A 164 -56.95 -0.01 -5.73
N GLU A 165 -56.25 -0.99 -5.13
CA GLU A 165 -56.82 -2.30 -4.80
C GLU A 165 -57.99 -2.19 -3.83
N ASP A 166 -57.83 -1.41 -2.76
CA ASP A 166 -58.89 -1.13 -1.78
C ASP A 166 -60.09 -0.43 -2.42
N SER A 167 -59.85 0.48 -3.37
CA SER A 167 -60.90 1.20 -4.11
C SER A 167 -61.66 0.27 -5.04
N MET A 168 -60.97 -0.68 -5.69
CA MET A 168 -61.61 -1.71 -6.48
C MET A 168 -62.47 -2.65 -5.63
N GLY A 169 -61.96 -3.08 -4.48
CA GLY A 169 -62.73 -3.94 -3.56
C GLY A 169 -63.97 -3.27 -2.96
N ALA A 170 -64.12 -1.95 -3.12
CA ALA A 170 -65.28 -1.18 -2.72
C ALA A 170 -66.27 -0.88 -3.87
N LEU A 171 -66.00 -1.36 -5.09
CA LEU A 171 -66.91 -1.23 -6.22
C LEU A 171 -68.13 -2.16 -6.04
N PRO A 172 -69.32 -1.79 -6.55
CA PRO A 172 -70.46 -2.70 -6.59
C PRO A 172 -70.18 -3.93 -7.47
N ASP A 173 -70.69 -5.10 -7.07
CA ASP A 173 -70.51 -6.39 -7.78
C ASP A 173 -70.80 -6.32 -9.29
N SER A 174 -71.77 -5.50 -9.70
CA SER A 174 -72.12 -5.29 -11.12
C SER A 174 -70.98 -4.65 -11.93
N VAL A 175 -70.17 -3.81 -11.30
CA VAL A 175 -68.99 -3.18 -11.89
C VAL A 175 -67.81 -4.15 -11.86
N GLU A 176 -67.65 -4.90 -10.76
CA GLU A 176 -66.63 -5.95 -10.62
C GLU A 176 -66.77 -7.02 -11.71
N GLY A 177 -67.98 -7.52 -11.98
CA GLY A 177 -68.21 -8.49 -13.06
C GLY A 177 -67.85 -7.98 -14.46
N MET A 178 -68.10 -6.69 -14.75
CA MET A 178 -67.68 -6.07 -16.02
C MET A 178 -66.16 -5.92 -16.12
N ILE A 179 -65.50 -5.62 -15.00
CA ILE A 179 -64.04 -5.55 -14.90
C ILE A 179 -63.42 -6.91 -15.19
N GLU A 180 -63.96 -7.98 -14.60
CA GLU A 180 -63.49 -9.36 -14.83
C GLU A 180 -63.63 -9.80 -16.29
N ASP A 181 -64.74 -9.47 -16.94
CA ASP A 181 -64.96 -9.81 -18.36
C ASP A 181 -64.01 -9.06 -19.30
N TYR A 182 -63.69 -7.79 -18.98
CA TYR A 182 -62.67 -7.02 -19.72
C TYR A 182 -61.24 -7.53 -19.45
N ALA A 183 -60.93 -7.96 -18.23
CA ALA A 183 -59.63 -8.50 -17.89
C ALA A 183 -59.31 -9.77 -18.68
N LYS A 184 -60.27 -10.69 -18.81
CA LYS A 184 -60.15 -11.90 -19.64
C LYS A 184 -59.90 -11.60 -21.12
N GLN A 185 -60.50 -10.51 -21.65
CA GLN A 185 -60.26 -10.08 -23.04
C GLN A 185 -58.86 -9.48 -23.25
N LEU A 186 -58.17 -9.04 -22.20
CA LEU A 186 -56.84 -8.45 -22.28
C LEU A 186 -55.71 -9.48 -22.13
N GLU A 187 -56.00 -10.69 -21.64
CA GLU A 187 -55.01 -11.76 -21.52
C GLU A 187 -54.49 -12.26 -22.88
N ASP A 188 -55.27 -12.12 -23.95
CA ASP A 188 -54.87 -12.49 -25.32
C ASP A 188 -53.88 -11.50 -25.99
N ASP A 189 -53.60 -10.33 -25.38
CA ASP A 189 -52.75 -9.26 -25.97
C ASP A 189 -51.38 -9.12 -25.25
N GLY A 190 -51.00 -10.13 -24.45
CA GLY A 190 -49.99 -10.10 -23.37
C GLY A 190 -48.49 -9.92 -23.71
N GLY A 191 -48.12 -9.32 -24.85
CA GLY A 191 -46.72 -9.27 -25.29
C GLY A 191 -45.77 -8.41 -24.43
N ALA A 192 -46.19 -7.20 -24.04
CA ALA A 192 -45.28 -6.19 -23.47
C ALA A 192 -45.01 -6.33 -21.96
N GLU A 193 -45.98 -6.85 -21.20
CA GLU A 193 -45.85 -7.02 -19.73
C GLU A 193 -44.95 -8.21 -19.39
N ALA A 194 -45.05 -9.30 -20.15
CA ALA A 194 -44.21 -10.48 -19.98
C ALA A 194 -42.72 -10.18 -20.28
N GLU A 195 -42.44 -9.32 -21.26
CA GLU A 195 -41.07 -8.87 -21.55
C GLU A 195 -40.47 -8.08 -20.38
N SER A 196 -41.27 -7.20 -19.76
CA SER A 196 -40.84 -6.39 -18.61
C SER A 196 -40.54 -7.25 -17.38
N LEU A 197 -41.35 -8.27 -17.11
CA LEU A 197 -41.11 -9.26 -16.06
C LEU A 197 -39.88 -10.15 -16.33
N ASN A 198 -39.64 -10.51 -17.59
CA ASN A 198 -38.44 -11.27 -17.96
C ASN A 198 -37.16 -10.44 -17.80
N ARG A 199 -37.20 -9.13 -18.06
CA ARG A 199 -36.06 -8.23 -17.76
C ARG A 199 -35.76 -8.14 -16.27
N LEU A 200 -36.78 -8.21 -15.41
CA LEU A 200 -36.61 -8.21 -13.95
C LEU A 200 -35.91 -9.46 -13.41
N LYS A 201 -36.15 -10.64 -14.02
CA LYS A 201 -35.50 -11.89 -13.60
C LYS A 201 -33.98 -11.87 -13.79
N GLY A 202 -33.45 -11.09 -14.72
CA GLY A 202 -32.01 -10.92 -14.91
C GLY A 202 -31.32 -10.15 -13.79
N VAL A 203 -32.07 -9.28 -13.09
CA VAL A 203 -31.50 -8.36 -12.09
C VAL A 203 -30.93 -9.09 -10.88
N ASP A 204 -31.57 -10.17 -10.42
CA ASP A 204 -31.06 -10.92 -9.25
C ASP A 204 -29.70 -11.59 -9.56
N GLN A 205 -29.53 -12.19 -10.73
CA GLN A 205 -28.25 -12.76 -11.15
C GLN A 205 -27.16 -11.67 -11.26
N ASP A 206 -27.52 -10.52 -11.82
CA ASP A 206 -26.60 -9.40 -11.96
C ASP A 206 -26.14 -8.86 -10.59
N LEU A 207 -27.02 -8.87 -9.59
CA LEU A 207 -26.70 -8.46 -8.22
C LEU A 207 -25.76 -9.45 -7.55
N ASP A 208 -25.98 -10.75 -7.75
CA ASP A 208 -25.11 -11.80 -7.22
C ASP A 208 -23.70 -11.72 -7.84
N ASP A 209 -23.61 -11.38 -9.14
CA ASP A 209 -22.34 -11.15 -9.83
C ASP A 209 -21.58 -9.95 -9.23
N VAL A 210 -22.24 -8.81 -9.01
CA VAL A 210 -21.61 -7.63 -8.40
C VAL A 210 -21.26 -7.89 -6.93
N GLN A 211 -22.09 -8.58 -6.16
CA GLN A 211 -21.76 -8.98 -4.78
C GLN A 211 -20.55 -9.91 -4.73
N SER A 212 -20.41 -10.81 -5.70
CA SER A 212 -19.23 -11.66 -5.83
C SER A 212 -17.99 -10.81 -6.13
N CYS A 213 -18.10 -9.80 -6.99
CA CYS A 213 -17.03 -8.83 -7.21
C CYS A 213 -16.67 -8.05 -5.93
N ILE A 214 -17.66 -7.60 -5.13
CA ILE A 214 -17.42 -6.88 -3.87
C ILE A 214 -16.66 -7.76 -2.88
N LYS A 215 -17.09 -9.01 -2.68
CA LYS A 215 -16.38 -9.97 -1.81
C LYS A 215 -14.95 -10.18 -2.31
N ALA A 216 -14.80 -10.38 -3.61
CA ALA A 216 -13.48 -10.53 -4.22
C ALA A 216 -12.62 -9.28 -4.00
N MET A 217 -13.14 -8.05 -4.12
CA MET A 217 -12.37 -6.84 -3.79
C MET A 217 -11.93 -6.77 -2.32
N GLN A 218 -12.77 -7.27 -1.41
CA GLN A 218 -12.46 -7.31 0.03
C GLN A 218 -11.37 -8.34 0.34
N GLU A 219 -11.40 -9.49 -0.33
CA GLU A 219 -10.52 -10.63 -0.06
C GLU A 219 -9.21 -10.59 -0.87
N LEU A 220 -9.21 -9.96 -2.04
CA LEU A 220 -8.06 -9.98 -2.94
C LEU A 220 -7.09 -8.82 -2.69
N ASN A 221 -5.88 -9.00 -3.24
CA ASN A 221 -4.88 -7.94 -3.32
C ASN A 221 -5.42 -6.76 -4.15
N LEU A 222 -4.85 -5.58 -3.94
CA LEU A 222 -5.43 -4.33 -4.44
C LEU A 222 -5.44 -4.23 -5.99
N ALA A 223 -4.55 -4.90 -6.72
CA ALA A 223 -4.48 -4.87 -8.20
C ALA A 223 -5.63 -5.66 -8.78
N THR A 224 -5.81 -6.88 -8.27
CA THR A 224 -6.94 -7.70 -8.64
C THR A 224 -8.24 -7.07 -8.15
N ALA A 225 -8.25 -6.45 -6.97
CA ALA A 225 -9.39 -5.69 -6.48
C ALA A 225 -9.71 -4.46 -7.36
N PHE A 226 -8.71 -3.79 -7.94
CA PHE A 226 -8.93 -2.70 -8.89
C PHE A 226 -9.47 -3.20 -10.23
N GLN A 227 -8.93 -4.29 -10.77
CA GLN A 227 -9.47 -4.89 -12.01
C GLN A 227 -10.89 -5.42 -11.82
N ILE A 228 -11.13 -6.10 -10.70
CA ILE A 228 -12.46 -6.58 -10.33
C ILE A 228 -13.38 -5.42 -10.01
N GLY A 229 -12.88 -4.37 -9.37
CA GLY A 229 -13.61 -3.13 -9.13
C GLY A 229 -13.99 -2.45 -10.44
N LEU A 230 -13.09 -2.39 -11.42
CA LEU A 230 -13.37 -1.87 -12.76
C LEU A 230 -14.50 -2.66 -13.41
N LYS A 231 -14.38 -3.99 -13.41
CA LYS A 231 -15.42 -4.88 -13.93
C LYS A 231 -16.74 -4.72 -13.18
N ALA A 232 -16.69 -4.52 -11.87
CA ALA A 232 -17.87 -4.24 -11.05
C ALA A 232 -18.49 -2.91 -11.48
N PHE A 233 -17.71 -1.84 -11.68
CA PHE A 233 -18.18 -0.53 -12.14
C PHE A 233 -18.76 -0.57 -13.56
N GLU A 234 -18.17 -1.35 -14.47
CA GLU A 234 -18.72 -1.57 -15.81
C GLU A 234 -20.11 -2.24 -15.74
N GLN A 235 -20.19 -3.34 -14.99
CA GLN A 235 -21.45 -4.07 -14.78
C GLN A 235 -22.50 -3.14 -14.15
N LEU A 236 -22.12 -2.43 -13.09
CA LEU A 236 -22.93 -1.49 -12.35
C LEU A 236 -23.42 -0.32 -13.21
N SER A 237 -22.59 0.23 -14.08
CA SER A 237 -22.96 1.30 -15.01
C SER A 237 -24.05 0.83 -15.98
N ALA A 238 -23.88 -0.36 -16.56
CA ALA A 238 -24.90 -0.98 -17.41
C ALA A 238 -26.21 -1.26 -16.63
N LYS A 239 -26.12 -1.60 -15.33
CA LYS A 239 -27.30 -1.82 -14.48
C LYS A 239 -27.95 -0.55 -13.98
N ALA A 240 -27.20 0.53 -13.79
CA ALA A 240 -27.74 1.84 -13.43
C ALA A 240 -28.60 2.40 -14.58
N GLU A 241 -28.21 2.17 -15.84
CA GLU A 241 -29.05 2.46 -17.01
C GLU A 241 -30.35 1.64 -17.00
N THR A 242 -30.27 0.36 -16.61
CA THR A 242 -31.45 -0.48 -16.41
C THR A 242 -32.34 0.12 -15.32
N SER A 243 -31.82 0.41 -14.13
CA SER A 243 -32.55 1.04 -13.03
C SER A 243 -33.20 2.37 -13.43
N ARG A 244 -32.56 3.17 -14.28
CA ARG A 244 -33.14 4.41 -14.83
C ARG A 244 -34.37 4.11 -15.70
N ALA A 245 -34.30 3.12 -16.58
CA ALA A 245 -35.44 2.69 -17.38
C ALA A 245 -36.61 2.19 -16.51
N LEU A 246 -36.29 1.52 -15.40
CA LEU A 246 -37.27 1.09 -14.40
C LEU A 246 -37.96 2.31 -13.76
N PHE A 247 -37.21 3.30 -13.26
CA PHE A 247 -37.81 4.53 -12.71
C PHE A 247 -38.62 5.34 -13.72
N SER A 248 -38.22 5.36 -14.99
CA SER A 248 -39.01 5.99 -16.06
C SER A 248 -40.35 5.27 -16.25
N SER A 249 -40.37 3.95 -16.12
CA SER A 249 -41.60 3.15 -16.15
C SER A 249 -42.49 3.44 -14.94
N ILE A 250 -41.94 3.52 -13.72
CA ILE A 250 -42.68 3.92 -12.49
C ILE A 250 -43.30 5.31 -12.66
N GLN A 251 -42.53 6.25 -13.20
CA GLN A 251 -42.98 7.61 -13.44
C GLN A 251 -44.11 7.66 -14.47
N GLY A 252 -43.99 6.91 -15.58
CA GLY A 252 -45.03 6.82 -16.61
C GLY A 252 -46.33 6.20 -16.07
N PHE A 253 -46.20 5.17 -15.23
CA PHE A 253 -47.33 4.57 -14.52
C PHE A 253 -47.97 5.53 -13.54
N SER A 254 -47.19 6.18 -12.67
CA SER A 254 -47.70 7.14 -11.68
C SER A 254 -48.38 8.33 -12.37
N THR A 255 -47.86 8.78 -13.51
CA THR A 255 -48.50 9.81 -14.34
C THR A 255 -49.84 9.31 -14.86
N SER A 256 -49.91 8.06 -15.35
CA SER A 256 -51.16 7.45 -15.82
C SER A 256 -52.18 7.34 -14.69
N VAL A 257 -51.77 6.86 -13.51
CA VAL A 257 -52.64 6.78 -12.32
C VAL A 257 -53.11 8.17 -11.90
N ARG A 258 -52.23 9.17 -11.87
CA ARG A 258 -52.58 10.56 -11.55
C ARG A 258 -53.61 11.11 -12.53
N ASP A 259 -53.41 10.90 -13.83
CA ASP A 259 -54.30 11.42 -14.87
C ASP A 259 -55.68 10.73 -14.79
N ILE A 260 -55.70 9.40 -14.61
CA ILE A 260 -56.92 8.63 -14.36
C ILE A 260 -57.62 9.14 -13.10
N THR A 261 -56.92 9.26 -11.97
CA THR A 261 -57.51 9.69 -10.68
C THR A 261 -57.94 11.16 -10.67
N THR A 262 -57.29 12.01 -11.48
CA THR A 262 -57.74 13.39 -11.72
C THR A 262 -59.06 13.38 -12.50
N ASP A 263 -59.20 12.50 -13.48
CA ASP A 263 -60.48 12.29 -14.16
C ASP A 263 -61.54 11.74 -13.19
N PHE A 264 -61.14 10.90 -12.20
CA PHE A 264 -62.02 10.43 -11.12
C PHE A 264 -62.68 11.55 -10.32
N SER A 265 -61.93 12.62 -10.03
CA SER A 265 -62.46 13.79 -9.33
C SER A 265 -63.55 14.54 -10.10
N LYS A 266 -63.69 14.26 -11.40
CA LYS A 266 -64.64 14.90 -12.33
C LYS A 266 -65.74 13.95 -12.82
N LEU A 267 -65.83 12.74 -12.27
CA LEU A 267 -66.54 11.63 -12.92
C LEU A 267 -68.06 11.77 -13.06
N SER A 268 -68.51 11.40 -14.25
CA SER A 268 -69.80 10.76 -14.52
C SER A 268 -69.60 9.23 -14.74
N MET A 269 -70.62 8.39 -14.53
CA MET A 269 -70.50 6.92 -14.74
C MET A 269 -70.08 6.52 -16.17
N ALA A 270 -70.40 7.33 -17.19
CA ALA A 270 -70.03 7.06 -18.57
C ALA A 270 -68.51 7.18 -18.82
N SER A 271 -67.85 8.13 -18.14
CA SER A 271 -66.39 8.29 -18.18
C SER A 271 -65.62 7.23 -17.37
N LEU A 272 -66.26 6.64 -16.35
CA LEU A 272 -65.68 5.52 -15.61
C LEU A 272 -65.54 4.30 -16.52
N TYR A 273 -66.58 4.02 -17.31
CA TYR A 273 -66.61 2.89 -18.25
C TYR A 273 -65.52 2.99 -19.32
N SER A 274 -65.30 4.18 -19.89
CA SER A 274 -64.25 4.36 -20.90
C SER A 274 -62.82 4.27 -20.36
N LYS A 275 -62.65 4.38 -19.03
CA LYS A 275 -61.35 4.33 -18.33
C LYS A 275 -61.09 3.02 -17.60
N ILE A 276 -62.06 2.10 -17.58
CA ILE A 276 -61.96 0.84 -16.82
C ILE A 276 -60.81 -0.05 -17.29
N LYS A 277 -60.52 -0.02 -18.60
CA LYS A 277 -59.34 -0.68 -19.20
C LYS A 277 -58.03 -0.09 -18.70
N ASP A 278 -57.96 1.22 -18.53
CA ASP A 278 -56.76 1.91 -18.05
C ASP A 278 -56.51 1.62 -16.56
N ILE A 279 -57.59 1.53 -15.76
CA ILE A 279 -57.53 1.15 -14.35
C ILE A 279 -57.02 -0.28 -14.20
N LEU A 280 -57.61 -1.24 -14.92
CA LEU A 280 -57.19 -2.65 -14.91
C LEU A 280 -55.73 -2.82 -15.32
N LYS A 281 -55.31 -2.10 -16.36
CA LYS A 281 -53.91 -2.05 -16.76
C LYS A 281 -53.04 -1.52 -15.63
N CYS A 282 -53.50 -0.49 -14.91
CA CYS A 282 -52.75 0.04 -13.79
C CYS A 282 -52.58 -0.95 -12.64
N ILE A 283 -53.61 -1.74 -12.33
CA ILE A 283 -53.52 -2.78 -11.30
C ILE A 283 -52.61 -3.92 -11.72
N ARG A 284 -52.66 -4.38 -12.98
CA ARG A 284 -51.71 -5.41 -13.47
C ARG A 284 -50.27 -4.92 -13.42
N LEU A 285 -50.04 -3.65 -13.76
CA LEU A 285 -48.72 -3.03 -13.64
C LEU A 285 -48.25 -2.88 -12.19
N SER A 286 -49.15 -2.95 -11.20
CA SER A 286 -48.80 -2.77 -9.79
C SER A 286 -47.86 -3.84 -9.24
N GLU A 287 -48.08 -5.11 -9.59
CA GLU A 287 -47.21 -6.22 -9.20
C GLU A 287 -45.84 -6.10 -9.86
N VAL A 288 -45.84 -5.70 -11.14
CA VAL A 288 -44.61 -5.40 -11.89
C VAL A 288 -43.86 -4.26 -11.20
N MET A 289 -44.55 -3.18 -10.78
CA MET A 289 -43.95 -2.05 -10.06
C MET A 289 -43.43 -2.43 -8.67
N ARG A 290 -44.07 -3.35 -7.96
CA ARG A 290 -43.57 -3.85 -6.66
C ARG A 290 -42.30 -4.69 -6.84
N ALA A 291 -42.25 -5.55 -7.85
CA ALA A 291 -41.04 -6.31 -8.19
C ALA A 291 -39.90 -5.38 -8.64
N LEU A 292 -40.25 -4.37 -9.44
CA LEU A 292 -39.35 -3.32 -9.92
C LEU A 292 -38.69 -2.54 -8.78
N ALA A 293 -39.51 -2.11 -7.84
CA ALA A 293 -39.11 -1.42 -6.64
C ALA A 293 -38.10 -2.21 -5.80
N GLU A 294 -38.40 -3.47 -5.48
CA GLU A 294 -37.49 -4.31 -4.70
C GLU A 294 -36.18 -4.59 -5.44
N ALA A 295 -36.24 -4.81 -6.76
CA ALA A 295 -35.05 -4.98 -7.58
C ALA A 295 -34.14 -3.72 -7.53
N THR A 296 -34.73 -2.54 -7.67
CA THR A 296 -34.00 -1.27 -7.59
C THR A 296 -33.38 -1.03 -6.22
N LYS A 297 -34.08 -1.34 -5.14
CA LYS A 297 -33.55 -1.25 -3.77
C LYS A 297 -32.33 -2.15 -3.56
N LYS A 298 -32.35 -3.39 -4.09
CA LYS A 298 -31.18 -4.27 -4.03
C LYS A 298 -29.99 -3.70 -4.81
N ILE A 299 -30.23 -3.14 -6.00
CA ILE A 299 -29.20 -2.45 -6.82
C ILE A 299 -28.52 -1.33 -6.03
N ILE A 300 -29.31 -0.46 -5.39
CA ILE A 300 -28.76 0.68 -4.62
C ILE A 300 -27.93 0.22 -3.42
N ARG A 301 -28.32 -0.87 -2.74
CA ARG A 301 -27.52 -1.43 -1.62
C ARG A 301 -26.18 -1.96 -2.09
N VAL A 302 -26.18 -2.75 -3.17
CA VAL A 302 -24.95 -3.30 -3.76
C VAL A 302 -24.00 -2.19 -4.22
N LEU A 303 -24.55 -1.11 -4.77
CA LEU A 303 -23.82 0.12 -5.10
C LEU A 303 -23.10 0.72 -3.88
N ILE A 304 -23.82 0.88 -2.76
CA ILE A 304 -23.26 1.43 -1.53
C ILE A 304 -22.14 0.53 -1.01
N ASP A 305 -22.35 -0.79 -0.99
CA ASP A 305 -21.38 -1.76 -0.51
C ASP A 305 -20.09 -1.75 -1.35
N LEU A 306 -20.22 -1.62 -2.68
CA LEU A 306 -19.09 -1.49 -3.60
C LEU A 306 -18.26 -0.24 -3.28
N PHE A 307 -18.89 0.93 -3.14
CA PHE A 307 -18.17 2.16 -2.81
C PHE A 307 -17.48 2.08 -1.44
N GLN A 308 -18.12 1.47 -0.44
CA GLN A 308 -17.52 1.29 0.89
C GLN A 308 -16.32 0.35 0.84
N ALA A 309 -16.40 -0.76 0.10
CA ALA A 309 -15.28 -1.69 -0.07
C ALA A 309 -14.09 -1.03 -0.77
N THR A 310 -14.34 -0.33 -1.89
CA THR A 310 -13.30 0.41 -2.62
C THR A 310 -12.66 1.49 -1.75
N ALA A 311 -13.46 2.27 -1.03
CA ALA A 311 -12.99 3.27 -0.08
C ALA A 311 -12.07 2.70 0.99
N SER A 312 -12.50 1.61 1.63
CA SER A 312 -11.75 0.95 2.69
C SER A 312 -10.40 0.46 2.19
N LYS A 313 -10.37 -0.11 0.97
CA LYS A 313 -9.13 -0.62 0.36
C LYS A 313 -8.17 0.51 0.01
N ILE A 314 -8.65 1.59 -0.63
CA ILE A 314 -7.84 2.77 -0.92
C ILE A 314 -7.30 3.39 0.38
N SER A 315 -8.14 3.53 1.42
CA SER A 315 -7.71 4.07 2.71
C SER A 315 -6.63 3.21 3.38
N SER A 316 -6.75 1.88 3.33
CA SER A 316 -5.74 0.96 3.88
C SER A 316 -4.39 1.06 3.15
N LEU A 317 -4.42 1.21 1.81
CA LEU A 317 -3.21 1.44 1.02
C LEU A 317 -2.49 2.71 1.49
N TRP A 318 -3.22 3.82 1.62
CA TRP A 318 -2.61 5.08 2.03
C TRP A 318 -2.08 5.07 3.46
N ALA A 319 -2.75 4.39 4.38
CA ALA A 319 -2.22 4.19 5.72
C ALA A 319 -0.88 3.45 5.69
N ALA A 320 -0.75 2.43 4.85
CA ALA A 320 0.51 1.71 4.66
C ALA A 320 1.60 2.59 4.01
N LEU A 321 1.27 3.36 2.96
CA LEU A 321 2.22 4.28 2.31
C LEU A 321 2.66 5.41 3.26
N ALA A 322 1.74 5.96 4.05
CA ALA A 322 2.05 6.96 5.08
C ALA A 322 2.96 6.37 6.15
N PHE A 323 2.68 5.16 6.62
CA PHE A 323 3.56 4.46 7.55
C PHE A 323 4.95 4.22 6.96
N ALA A 324 5.06 3.79 5.70
CA ALA A 324 6.34 3.64 5.00
C ALA A 324 7.10 4.98 4.92
N LYS A 325 6.38 6.09 4.72
CA LYS A 325 6.95 7.44 4.77
C LYS A 325 7.45 7.86 6.13
N ASP A 326 6.72 7.56 7.19
CA ASP A 326 7.18 7.80 8.55
C ASP A 326 8.43 6.95 8.84
N CYS A 327 8.46 5.68 8.42
CA CYS A 327 9.64 4.82 8.55
C CYS A 327 10.86 5.41 7.85
N MET A 328 10.71 5.88 6.61
CA MET A 328 11.79 6.49 5.84
C MET A 328 12.26 7.82 6.43
N SER A 329 11.35 8.62 6.98
CA SER A 329 11.68 9.84 7.71
C SER A 329 12.49 9.54 8.97
N ASP A 330 12.10 8.54 9.75
CA ASP A 330 12.83 8.11 10.96
C ASP A 330 14.26 7.65 10.63
N CYS A 331 14.44 7.00 9.46
CA CYS A 331 15.74 6.56 8.99
C CYS A 331 16.75 7.68 8.77
N LEU A 332 16.28 8.91 8.51
CA LEU A 332 17.15 10.06 8.27
C LEU A 332 18.08 10.32 9.46
N GLU A 333 17.55 10.22 10.68
CA GLU A 333 18.34 10.43 11.89
C GLU A 333 19.47 9.41 12.01
N TYR A 334 19.18 8.13 11.76
CA TYR A 334 20.17 7.06 11.79
C TYR A 334 21.26 7.23 10.73
N VAL A 335 20.89 7.63 9.50
CA VAL A 335 21.85 7.91 8.41
C VAL A 335 22.79 9.05 8.78
N LEU A 336 22.25 10.15 9.32
CA LEU A 336 23.06 11.31 9.72
C LEU A 336 24.01 10.98 10.87
N GLN A 337 23.55 10.21 11.86
CA GLN A 337 24.40 9.73 12.96
C GLN A 337 25.49 8.79 12.47
N ALA A 338 25.17 7.82 11.61
CA ALA A 338 26.14 6.91 11.01
C ALA A 338 27.19 7.67 10.19
N LYS A 339 26.78 8.65 9.38
CA LYS A 339 27.69 9.51 8.62
C LYS A 339 28.67 10.26 9.54
N GLY A 340 28.18 10.85 10.64
CA GLY A 340 29.04 11.52 11.62
C GLY A 340 30.10 10.58 12.20
N LEU A 341 29.70 9.39 12.64
CA LEU A 341 30.61 8.37 13.20
C LEU A 341 31.67 7.91 12.18
N VAL A 342 31.29 7.77 10.90
CA VAL A 342 32.22 7.38 9.82
C VAL A 342 33.25 8.48 9.54
N MET A 343 32.83 9.75 9.56
CA MET A 343 33.75 10.88 9.39
C MET A 343 34.74 10.97 10.57
N ASP A 344 34.26 10.81 11.79
CA ASP A 344 35.12 10.81 12.97
C ASP A 344 36.12 9.62 12.96
N ALA A 345 35.65 8.44 12.54
CA ALA A 345 36.51 7.26 12.37
C ALA A 345 37.57 7.45 11.28
N HIS A 346 37.23 8.16 10.19
CA HIS A 346 38.15 8.50 9.12
C HIS A 346 39.24 9.47 9.60
N ASP A 347 38.89 10.52 10.34
CA ASP A 347 39.89 11.47 10.85
C ASP A 347 40.85 10.80 11.86
N LYS A 348 40.32 9.85 12.64
CA LYS A 348 41.12 9.00 13.52
C LYS A 348 41.99 8.00 12.75
N SER A 349 41.54 7.46 11.63
CA SER A 349 42.35 6.54 10.82
C SER A 349 43.58 7.25 10.24
N LEU A 350 43.43 8.49 9.77
CA LEU A 350 44.56 9.32 9.32
C LEU A 350 45.56 9.58 10.45
N SER A 351 45.06 9.89 11.64
CA SER A 351 45.90 10.08 12.84
C SER A 351 46.63 8.78 13.23
N LEU A 352 45.95 7.63 13.11
CA LEU A 352 46.51 6.31 13.39
C LEU A 352 47.64 5.94 12.41
N VAL A 353 47.52 6.29 11.12
CA VAL A 353 48.61 6.12 10.14
C VAL A 353 49.85 6.87 10.59
N THR A 354 49.72 8.18 10.85
CA THR A 354 50.86 9.02 11.26
C THR A 354 51.54 8.49 12.53
N LYS A 355 50.75 8.06 13.53
CA LYS A 355 51.29 7.50 14.77
C LYS A 355 51.95 6.14 14.55
N SER A 356 51.37 5.28 13.71
CA SER A 356 51.93 3.98 13.36
C SER A 356 53.25 4.11 12.59
N GLU A 357 53.38 5.11 11.72
CA GLU A 357 54.63 5.43 11.02
C GLU A 357 55.73 5.91 11.97
N SER A 358 55.38 6.73 12.97
CA SER A 358 56.31 7.14 14.05
C SER A 358 56.83 5.91 14.81
N VAL A 359 55.92 5.03 15.25
CA VAL A 359 56.25 3.79 15.96
C VAL A 359 57.12 2.87 15.08
N LEU A 360 56.78 2.72 13.80
CA LEU A 360 57.56 1.95 12.83
C LEU A 360 58.97 2.52 12.66
N GLY A 361 59.11 3.84 12.55
CA GLY A 361 60.40 4.53 12.45
C GLY A 361 61.28 4.21 13.66
N GLN A 362 60.72 4.32 14.87
CA GLN A 362 61.43 3.98 16.10
C GLN A 362 61.80 2.48 16.14
N LEU A 363 60.90 1.56 15.76
CA LEU A 363 61.21 0.13 15.72
C LEU A 363 62.31 -0.23 14.70
N LYS A 364 62.36 0.45 13.54
CA LYS A 364 63.40 0.23 12.53
C LYS A 364 64.81 0.62 12.99
N THR A 365 64.92 1.47 14.02
CA THR A 365 66.22 1.78 14.64
C THR A 365 66.73 0.64 15.53
N VAL A 366 65.84 -0.27 15.97
CA VAL A 366 66.15 -1.44 16.79
C VAL A 366 66.71 -2.56 15.91
N LYS A 367 67.98 -2.45 15.51
CA LYS A 367 68.65 -3.45 14.64
C LYS A 367 69.57 -4.40 15.40
N SER A 368 70.16 -3.97 16.52
CA SER A 368 71.14 -4.74 17.29
C SER A 368 71.26 -4.22 18.72
N ILE A 369 71.98 -4.94 19.59
CA ILE A 369 72.24 -4.50 20.97
C ILE A 369 73.23 -3.32 20.95
N ASN A 370 72.73 -2.10 20.75
CA ASN A 370 73.51 -0.87 20.76
C ASN A 370 72.76 0.27 21.48
N LYS A 371 73.47 1.35 21.83
CA LYS A 371 72.92 2.46 22.62
C LYS A 371 71.67 3.08 21.96
N ASP A 372 71.65 3.19 20.64
CA ASP A 372 70.56 3.81 19.88
C ASP A 372 69.28 2.97 19.94
N SER A 373 69.41 1.65 19.79
CA SER A 373 68.29 0.71 19.91
C SER A 373 67.67 0.74 21.31
N PHE A 374 68.47 0.95 22.35
CA PHE A 374 67.98 1.10 23.72
C PHE A 374 67.26 2.44 23.92
N GLY A 375 67.77 3.51 23.31
CA GLY A 375 67.10 4.81 23.27
C GLY A 375 65.71 4.69 22.66
N ALA A 376 65.62 4.09 21.47
CA ALA A 376 64.35 3.89 20.77
C ALA A 376 63.37 2.96 21.52
N ILE A 377 63.83 1.86 22.11
CA ILE A 377 62.98 1.00 22.95
C ILE A 377 62.45 1.78 24.16
N LYS A 378 63.29 2.61 24.78
CA LYS A 378 62.90 3.45 25.91
C LYS A 378 61.86 4.50 25.46
N GLU A 379 62.09 5.15 24.32
CA GLU A 379 61.17 6.12 23.73
C GLU A 379 59.84 5.47 23.35
N LEU A 380 59.81 4.31 22.69
CA LEU A 380 58.60 3.56 22.38
C LEU A 380 57.80 3.17 23.63
N ARG A 381 58.51 2.77 24.70
CA ARG A 381 57.88 2.33 25.96
C ARG A 381 57.33 3.50 26.77
N GLN A 382 58.08 4.59 26.84
CA GLN A 382 57.76 5.74 27.70
C GLN A 382 56.95 6.80 26.97
N GLY A 383 57.12 6.89 25.66
CA GLY A 383 56.47 7.85 24.79
C GLY A 383 54.99 7.59 24.64
N ASP A 384 54.31 8.64 24.21
CA ASP A 384 52.86 8.63 24.09
C ASP A 384 52.41 8.07 22.74
N ASP A 385 53.24 8.07 21.70
CA ASP A 385 52.85 7.64 20.34
C ASP A 385 52.22 6.24 20.27
N LEU A 386 52.80 5.24 20.93
CA LEU A 386 52.26 3.88 20.94
C LEU A 386 50.96 3.78 21.75
N LYS A 387 50.85 4.52 22.86
CA LYS A 387 49.63 4.57 23.67
C LYS A 387 48.51 5.32 22.95
N ASP A 388 48.85 6.43 22.30
CA ASP A 388 47.97 7.22 21.45
C ASP A 388 47.44 6.36 20.31
N ALA A 389 48.29 5.59 19.62
CA ALA A 389 47.88 4.67 18.57
C ALA A 389 46.90 3.61 19.07
N ILE A 390 47.18 3.00 20.24
CA ILE A 390 46.25 2.03 20.87
C ILE A 390 44.92 2.70 21.22
N SER A 391 44.95 3.91 21.78
CA SER A 391 43.75 4.69 22.14
C SER A 391 42.93 5.05 20.90
N LEU A 392 43.58 5.51 19.83
CA LEU A 392 42.94 5.82 18.55
C LEU A 392 42.25 4.59 17.96
N ALA A 393 42.96 3.46 17.86
CA ALA A 393 42.40 2.21 17.35
C ALA A 393 41.22 1.70 18.19
N THR A 394 41.31 1.81 19.53
CA THR A 394 40.20 1.44 20.44
C THR A 394 38.98 2.33 20.22
N ASN A 395 39.17 3.65 20.12
CA ASN A 395 38.08 4.58 19.87
C ASN A 395 37.44 4.38 18.48
N MET A 396 38.25 4.02 17.48
CA MET A 396 37.74 3.68 16.15
C MET A 396 36.86 2.43 16.19
N ASP A 397 37.26 1.36 16.91
CA ASP A 397 36.43 0.16 17.08
C ASP A 397 35.06 0.50 17.70
N GLU A 398 35.03 1.33 18.75
CA GLU A 398 33.79 1.79 19.37
C GLU A 398 32.90 2.57 18.39
N MET A 399 33.48 3.51 17.62
CA MET A 399 32.75 4.29 16.61
C MET A 399 32.20 3.42 15.49
N ILE A 400 32.97 2.46 14.98
CA ILE A 400 32.53 1.54 13.94
C ILE A 400 31.42 0.61 14.46
N LYS A 401 31.53 0.16 15.71
CA LYS A 401 30.49 -0.64 16.36
C LYS A 401 29.19 0.15 16.51
N GLU A 402 29.27 1.39 16.96
CA GLU A 402 28.10 2.26 17.06
C GLU A 402 27.50 2.56 15.68
N CYS A 403 28.33 2.86 14.67
CA CYS A 403 27.90 3.06 13.29
C CYS A 403 27.16 1.84 12.75
N THR A 404 27.70 0.63 12.97
CA THR A 404 27.05 -0.63 12.57
C THR A 404 25.67 -0.77 13.23
N SER A 405 25.55 -0.42 14.51
CA SER A 405 24.26 -0.42 15.20
C SER A 405 23.27 0.54 14.58
N LYS A 406 23.69 1.76 14.22
CA LYS A 406 22.81 2.76 13.57
C LYS A 406 22.36 2.32 12.18
N VAL A 407 23.27 1.77 11.37
CA VAL A 407 22.93 1.20 10.06
C VAL A 407 21.97 0.02 10.20
N THR A 408 22.15 -0.83 11.21
CA THR A 408 21.21 -1.93 11.49
C THR A 408 19.82 -1.39 11.83
N SER A 409 19.71 -0.42 12.74
CA SER A 409 18.43 0.20 13.08
C SER A 409 17.76 0.89 11.88
N MET A 410 18.54 1.50 10.98
CA MET A 410 18.04 2.04 9.71
C MET A 410 17.46 0.92 8.83
N VAL A 411 18.20 -0.16 8.58
CA VAL A 411 17.73 -1.29 7.75
C VAL A 411 16.47 -1.90 8.33
N ASP A 412 16.45 -2.19 9.64
CA ASP A 412 15.30 -2.75 10.33
C ASP A 412 14.06 -1.85 10.16
N ARG A 413 14.23 -0.53 10.31
CA ARG A 413 13.13 0.43 10.18
C ARG A 413 12.60 0.52 8.75
N VAL A 414 13.46 0.49 7.73
CA VAL A 414 13.03 0.44 6.31
C VAL A 414 12.30 -0.87 6.02
N GLN A 415 12.83 -2.01 6.52
CA GLN A 415 12.19 -3.31 6.36
C GLN A 415 10.82 -3.38 7.06
N ASP A 416 10.67 -2.76 8.22
CA ASP A 416 9.37 -2.63 8.88
C ASP A 416 8.39 -1.83 8.03
N GLY A 417 8.83 -0.72 7.44
CA GLY A 417 8.04 0.03 6.45
C GLY A 417 7.61 -0.85 5.28
N PHE A 418 8.55 -1.62 4.72
CA PHE A 418 8.29 -2.50 3.56
C PHE A 418 7.33 -3.66 3.89
N LYS A 419 7.49 -4.32 5.04
CA LYS A 419 6.61 -5.44 5.47
C LYS A 419 5.17 -5.01 5.72
N ASN A 420 4.93 -3.73 5.98
CA ASN A 420 3.59 -3.17 6.17
C ASN A 420 2.98 -2.67 4.85
N LEU A 421 3.73 -2.67 3.74
CA LEU A 421 3.15 -2.40 2.43
C LEU A 421 2.29 -3.59 2.00
N PRO A 422 1.13 -3.34 1.35
CA PRO A 422 0.29 -4.43 0.86
C PRO A 422 1.00 -5.23 -0.23
N ASP A 423 0.79 -6.55 -0.23
CA ASP A 423 1.40 -7.50 -1.19
C ASP A 423 1.25 -7.06 -2.65
N ILE A 424 0.18 -6.36 -3.03
CA ILE A 424 0.03 -5.81 -4.38
C ILE A 424 1.25 -5.00 -4.88
N ILE A 425 1.90 -4.27 -3.98
CA ILE A 425 3.04 -3.43 -4.38
C ILE A 425 4.36 -4.15 -4.20
N THR A 426 4.41 -5.14 -3.31
CA THR A 426 5.64 -5.84 -2.94
C THR A 426 5.78 -7.21 -3.60
N ASP A 427 4.71 -7.78 -4.16
CA ASP A 427 4.73 -9.08 -4.83
C ASP A 427 5.61 -9.03 -6.08
N GLY A 428 6.52 -10.00 -6.18
CA GLY A 428 7.56 -10.06 -7.21
C GLY A 428 8.77 -9.16 -6.97
N LEU A 429 8.76 -8.26 -5.97
CA LEU A 429 9.93 -7.45 -5.63
C LEU A 429 10.88 -8.24 -4.71
N ASP A 430 12.07 -8.56 -5.21
CA ASP A 430 13.18 -9.00 -4.37
C ASP A 430 13.90 -7.75 -3.83
N VAL A 431 13.66 -7.43 -2.56
CA VAL A 431 14.22 -6.25 -1.88
C VAL A 431 15.74 -6.16 -2.01
N GLU A 432 16.44 -7.30 -1.98
CA GLU A 432 17.90 -7.33 -2.05
C GLU A 432 18.40 -7.26 -3.50
N ALA A 433 17.74 -7.92 -4.43
CA ALA A 433 18.17 -7.94 -5.83
C ALA A 433 17.82 -6.63 -6.55
N GLU A 434 16.61 -6.09 -6.34
CA GLU A 434 16.15 -4.87 -7.00
C GLU A 434 16.77 -3.60 -6.42
N GLY A 435 17.28 -3.65 -5.19
CA GLY A 435 17.95 -2.51 -4.55
C GLY A 435 19.41 -2.31 -4.96
N ARG A 436 20.03 -3.26 -5.65
CA ARG A 436 21.45 -3.17 -6.05
C ARG A 436 21.61 -2.45 -7.38
N ASP A 437 22.63 -1.61 -7.44
CA ASP A 437 23.08 -0.94 -8.65
C ASP A 437 24.39 -1.59 -9.12
N ASP A 438 24.57 -1.76 -10.43
CA ASP A 438 25.83 -2.26 -11.02
C ASP A 438 27.03 -1.37 -10.66
N HIS A 439 26.78 -0.11 -10.27
CA HIS A 439 27.78 0.84 -9.80
C HIS A 439 28.13 0.72 -8.31
N ASP A 440 27.46 -0.17 -7.56
CA ASP A 440 27.75 -0.37 -6.14
C ASP A 440 29.15 -0.95 -5.92
N ALA A 441 29.96 -0.22 -5.15
CA ALA A 441 31.27 -0.69 -4.78
C ALA A 441 31.17 -1.95 -3.91
N GLN A 442 31.77 -3.04 -4.38
CA GLN A 442 31.94 -4.24 -3.56
C GLN A 442 33.07 -4.02 -2.55
N PRO A 443 32.92 -4.50 -1.31
CA PRO A 443 33.98 -4.39 -0.33
C PRO A 443 35.21 -5.16 -0.79
N ARG A 444 36.37 -4.51 -0.74
CA ARG A 444 37.66 -5.16 -1.01
C ARG A 444 37.82 -6.37 -0.08
N GLY A 445 38.39 -7.46 -0.60
CA GLY A 445 38.80 -8.60 0.22
C GLY A 445 39.92 -8.17 1.15
N VAL A 446 39.64 -8.06 2.46
CA VAL A 446 40.61 -7.63 3.47
C VAL A 446 40.98 -8.77 4.43
N ASP A 447 40.44 -9.96 4.21
CA ASP A 447 40.67 -11.12 5.07
C ASP A 447 42.13 -11.58 5.08
N GLU A 448 42.86 -11.35 3.98
CA GLU A 448 44.30 -11.61 3.90
C GLU A 448 45.09 -10.63 4.77
N ASP A 449 44.77 -9.33 4.70
CA ASP A 449 45.39 -8.29 5.53
C ASP A 449 45.17 -8.56 7.02
N ILE A 450 43.95 -8.96 7.42
CA ILE A 450 43.63 -9.36 8.81
C ILE A 450 44.52 -10.53 9.22
N ARG A 451 44.59 -11.58 8.40
CA ARG A 451 45.35 -12.80 8.70
C ARG A 451 46.85 -12.52 8.84
N ASP A 452 47.39 -11.65 8.01
CA ASP A 452 48.81 -11.28 8.04
C ASP A 452 49.17 -10.48 9.31
N LEU A 453 48.28 -9.57 9.73
CA LEU A 453 48.43 -8.81 10.98
C LEU A 453 48.30 -9.72 12.22
N GLU A 454 47.36 -10.65 12.22
CA GLU A 454 47.21 -11.65 13.28
C GLU A 454 48.42 -12.59 13.36
N ALA A 455 48.94 -13.05 12.22
CA ALA A 455 50.15 -13.87 12.15
C ALA A 455 51.36 -13.11 12.70
N SER A 456 51.50 -11.83 12.35
CA SER A 456 52.55 -10.95 12.88
C SER A 456 52.43 -10.76 14.39
N THR A 457 51.20 -10.60 14.89
CA THR A 457 50.90 -10.50 16.33
C THR A 457 51.35 -11.76 17.06
N GLN A 458 50.94 -12.95 16.60
CA GLN A 458 51.32 -14.22 17.21
C GLN A 458 52.84 -14.48 17.15
N ALA A 459 53.47 -14.14 16.03
CA ALA A 459 54.92 -14.28 15.86
C ALA A 459 55.68 -13.38 16.85
N MET A 460 55.22 -12.14 17.04
CA MET A 460 55.80 -11.20 17.99
C MET A 460 55.66 -11.67 19.45
N GLU A 461 54.50 -12.20 19.83
CA GLU A 461 54.28 -12.71 21.19
C GLU A 461 55.24 -13.86 21.55
N LYS A 462 55.51 -14.76 20.60
CA LYS A 462 56.39 -15.94 20.77
C LYS A 462 57.89 -15.62 20.71
N SER A 463 58.26 -14.45 20.19
CA SER A 463 59.64 -14.07 19.90
C SER A 463 60.40 -13.53 21.12
N ASP A 464 61.74 -13.50 21.07
CA ASP A 464 62.53 -12.63 21.96
C ASP A 464 62.31 -11.16 21.61
N ILE A 465 62.82 -10.22 22.41
CA ILE A 465 62.53 -8.79 22.22
C ILE A 465 63.01 -8.22 20.89
N PHE A 466 64.19 -8.61 20.41
CA PHE A 466 64.75 -8.04 19.18
C PHE A 466 64.05 -8.63 17.96
N THR A 467 63.79 -9.93 18.00
CA THR A 467 62.97 -10.59 16.98
C THR A 467 61.54 -10.05 17.01
N ALA A 468 60.97 -9.78 18.19
CA ALA A 468 59.66 -9.13 18.34
C ALA A 468 59.64 -7.70 17.79
N CYS A 469 60.68 -6.88 18.02
CA CYS A 469 60.79 -5.55 17.41
C CYS A 469 60.90 -5.63 15.89
N LYS A 470 61.65 -6.59 15.35
CA LYS A 470 61.77 -6.80 13.89
C LYS A 470 60.45 -7.28 13.28
N THR A 471 59.79 -8.25 13.90
CA THR A 471 58.47 -8.75 13.49
C THR A 471 57.42 -7.66 13.61
N GLY A 472 57.43 -6.89 14.71
CA GLY A 472 56.56 -5.74 14.92
C GLY A 472 56.78 -4.65 13.87
N ALA A 473 58.03 -4.36 13.49
CA ALA A 473 58.33 -3.45 12.39
C ALA A 473 57.81 -3.97 11.04
N SER A 474 57.92 -5.28 10.78
CA SER A 474 57.36 -5.88 9.57
C SER A 474 55.84 -5.78 9.54
N GLY A 475 55.16 -6.12 10.65
CA GLY A 475 53.70 -5.99 10.77
C GLY A 475 53.24 -4.54 10.69
N LEU A 476 53.92 -3.60 11.36
CA LEU A 476 53.56 -2.18 11.30
C LEU A 476 53.82 -1.56 9.92
N SER A 477 54.70 -2.15 9.10
CA SER A 477 54.85 -1.72 7.71
C SER A 477 53.63 -2.03 6.86
N SER A 478 52.87 -3.09 7.16
CA SER A 478 51.58 -3.35 6.50
C SER A 478 50.43 -2.54 7.12
N VAL A 479 50.51 -2.17 8.40
CA VAL A 479 49.48 -1.33 9.07
C VAL A 479 49.18 -0.04 8.31
N SER A 480 50.18 0.64 7.74
CA SER A 480 49.94 1.86 6.95
C SER A 480 49.03 1.57 5.75
N THR A 481 49.40 0.60 4.91
CA THR A 481 48.61 0.17 3.73
C THR A 481 47.23 -0.39 4.11
N THR A 482 47.14 -1.11 5.22
CA THR A 482 45.86 -1.63 5.73
C THR A 482 44.96 -0.51 6.25
N THR A 483 45.53 0.50 6.90
CA THR A 483 44.77 1.66 7.39
C THR A 483 44.34 2.55 6.23
N GLU A 484 45.15 2.72 5.19
CA GLU A 484 44.74 3.35 3.93
C GLU A 484 43.53 2.64 3.30
N SER A 485 43.55 1.31 3.31
CA SER A 485 42.41 0.49 2.85
C SER A 485 41.17 0.70 3.73
N CYS A 486 41.33 0.86 5.06
CA CYS A 486 40.24 1.26 5.95
C CYS A 486 39.70 2.64 5.60
N THR A 487 40.57 3.61 5.34
CA THR A 487 40.21 4.98 4.95
C THR A 487 39.39 4.99 3.65
N GLU A 488 39.83 4.23 2.63
CA GLU A 488 39.07 4.09 1.38
C GLU A 488 37.68 3.48 1.62
N MET A 489 37.61 2.42 2.44
CA MET A 489 36.34 1.80 2.81
C MET A 489 35.41 2.75 3.58
N LEU A 490 35.94 3.55 4.52
CA LEU A 490 35.18 4.57 5.25
C LEU A 490 34.64 5.65 4.30
N LEU A 491 35.42 6.07 3.31
CA LEU A 491 34.94 7.00 2.27
C LEU A 491 33.78 6.40 1.47
N LYS A 492 33.83 5.10 1.12
CA LYS A 492 32.69 4.42 0.48
C LYS A 492 31.45 4.38 1.36
N VAL A 493 31.59 4.09 2.65
CA VAL A 493 30.46 4.13 3.61
C VAL A 493 29.87 5.54 3.72
N ARG A 494 30.70 6.59 3.68
CA ARG A 494 30.24 7.98 3.61
C ARG A 494 29.43 8.24 2.34
N ASP A 495 29.94 7.83 1.18
CA ASP A 495 29.26 8.02 -0.10
C ASP A 495 27.90 7.28 -0.12
N PHE A 496 27.83 6.06 0.45
CA PHE A 496 26.56 5.35 0.65
C PHE A 496 25.61 6.11 1.58
N SER A 497 26.11 6.71 2.66
CA SER A 497 25.28 7.52 3.56
C SER A 497 24.71 8.77 2.86
N GLU A 498 25.48 9.39 1.96
CA GLU A 498 25.02 10.52 1.15
C GLU A 498 23.98 10.11 0.11
N ASN A 499 24.16 8.93 -0.49
CA ASN A 499 23.15 8.34 -1.37
C ASN A 499 21.87 8.05 -0.58
N CYS A 500 21.97 7.43 0.60
CA CYS A 500 20.83 7.19 1.48
C CYS A 500 20.09 8.49 1.83
N ASN A 501 20.82 9.55 2.20
CA ASN A 501 20.23 10.86 2.49
C ASN A 501 19.52 11.46 1.26
N SER A 502 20.12 11.36 0.08
CA SER A 502 19.53 11.82 -1.18
C SER A 502 18.28 11.02 -1.55
N THR A 503 18.31 9.70 -1.33
CA THR A 503 17.18 8.80 -1.51
C THR A 503 16.05 9.14 -0.55
N ILE A 504 16.31 9.37 0.74
CA ILE A 504 15.29 9.81 1.70
C ILE A 504 14.72 11.17 1.32
N ALA A 505 15.56 12.14 0.93
CA ALA A 505 15.09 13.46 0.49
C ALA A 505 14.18 13.36 -0.75
N SER A 506 14.56 12.54 -1.73
CA SER A 506 13.73 12.20 -2.89
C SER A 506 12.41 11.57 -2.43
N PHE A 507 12.48 10.59 -1.54
CA PHE A 507 11.34 9.85 -1.00
C PHE A 507 10.35 10.75 -0.28
N MET A 508 10.82 11.75 0.46
CA MET A 508 9.97 12.67 1.22
C MET A 508 9.20 13.69 0.35
N GLY A 509 9.46 13.71 -0.96
CA GLY A 509 8.73 14.51 -1.95
C GLY A 509 7.22 14.23 -2.02
N VAL A 510 6.57 14.77 -3.06
CA VAL A 510 5.16 14.50 -3.31
C VAL A 510 5.01 13.06 -3.77
N TRP A 511 4.08 12.32 -3.15
CA TRP A 511 3.73 10.97 -3.55
C TRP A 511 2.57 11.04 -4.51
N ASP A 512 2.78 10.52 -5.70
CA ASP A 512 1.74 10.06 -6.59
C ASP A 512 1.95 8.56 -6.85
N LEU A 513 1.02 7.91 -7.54
CA LEU A 513 1.09 6.46 -7.69
C LEU A 513 2.17 6.02 -8.71
N GLU A 514 2.55 6.89 -9.64
CA GLU A 514 3.66 6.66 -10.59
C GLU A 514 5.01 6.69 -9.85
N SER A 515 5.18 7.66 -8.95
CA SER A 515 6.34 7.76 -8.08
C SER A 515 6.32 6.73 -6.96
N ALA A 516 5.17 6.22 -6.50
CA ALA A 516 5.10 5.23 -5.42
C ALA A 516 5.93 3.97 -5.71
N MET A 517 5.90 3.44 -6.95
CA MET A 517 6.76 2.31 -7.34
C MET A 517 8.23 2.68 -7.28
N ILE A 518 8.61 3.86 -7.82
CA ILE A 518 9.98 4.38 -7.73
C ILE A 518 10.37 4.56 -6.26
N LYS A 519 9.47 5.01 -5.40
CA LYS A 519 9.68 5.19 -3.95
C LYS A 519 9.92 3.86 -3.26
N ILE A 520 9.23 2.81 -3.69
CA ILE A 520 9.40 1.48 -3.12
C ILE A 520 10.70 0.84 -3.60
N GLN A 521 11.10 1.07 -4.85
CA GLN A 521 12.45 0.76 -5.31
C GLN A 521 13.51 1.55 -4.54
N GLU A 522 13.26 2.82 -4.21
CA GLU A 522 14.11 3.62 -3.32
C GLU A 522 14.20 3.00 -1.91
N MET A 523 13.16 2.37 -1.37
CA MET A 523 13.23 1.60 -0.11
C MET A 523 14.09 0.34 -0.26
N CYS A 524 13.91 -0.43 -1.35
CA CYS A 524 14.76 -1.58 -1.65
C CYS A 524 16.23 -1.15 -1.74
N ARG A 525 16.48 -0.03 -2.43
CA ARG A 525 17.80 0.60 -2.55
C ARG A 525 18.40 0.94 -1.19
N MET A 526 17.62 1.50 -0.28
CA MET A 526 18.06 1.80 1.09
C MET A 526 18.44 0.54 1.87
N VAL A 527 17.67 -0.54 1.75
CA VAL A 527 18.00 -1.83 2.39
C VAL A 527 19.30 -2.39 1.83
N ALA A 528 19.46 -2.41 0.49
CA ALA A 528 20.66 -2.88 -0.16
C ALA A 528 21.91 -2.06 0.23
N LEU A 529 21.80 -0.73 0.23
CA LEU A 529 22.87 0.17 0.69
C LEU A 529 23.21 -0.05 2.18
N GLY A 530 22.20 -0.23 3.03
CA GLY A 530 22.40 -0.54 4.44
C GLY A 530 23.14 -1.86 4.65
N ASN A 531 22.78 -2.91 3.91
CA ASN A 531 23.47 -4.21 3.95
C ASN A 531 24.94 -4.08 3.50
N LEU A 532 25.22 -3.30 2.45
CA LEU A 532 26.59 -2.99 2.02
C LEU A 532 27.35 -2.24 3.11
N MET A 533 26.76 -1.19 3.69
CA MET A 533 27.38 -0.44 4.80
C MET A 533 27.72 -1.35 5.99
N GLN A 534 26.85 -2.30 6.35
CA GLN A 534 27.15 -3.30 7.41
C GLN A 534 28.32 -4.20 7.05
N GLU A 535 28.41 -4.67 5.79
CA GLU A 535 29.53 -5.48 5.32
C GLU A 535 30.86 -4.73 5.40
N PHE A 536 30.89 -3.48 4.91
CA PHE A 536 32.07 -2.61 5.00
C PHE A 536 32.45 -2.34 6.47
N ALA A 537 31.49 -1.99 7.33
CA ALA A 537 31.75 -1.73 8.74
C ALA A 537 32.33 -2.96 9.45
N ARG A 538 31.83 -4.18 9.14
CA ARG A 538 32.36 -5.42 9.70
C ARG A 538 33.82 -5.66 9.28
N ARG A 539 34.15 -5.40 8.02
CA ARG A 539 35.51 -5.54 7.48
C ARG A 539 36.48 -4.52 8.07
N ILE A 540 36.07 -3.25 8.14
CA ILE A 540 36.87 -2.20 8.79
C ILE A 540 37.13 -2.55 10.25
N LYS A 541 36.09 -3.02 10.97
CA LYS A 541 36.23 -3.47 12.37
C LYS A 541 37.25 -4.59 12.50
N GLY A 542 37.19 -5.61 11.64
CA GLY A 542 38.16 -6.71 11.63
C GLY A 542 39.60 -6.22 11.50
N LEU A 543 39.85 -5.29 10.58
CA LEU A 543 41.18 -4.68 10.40
C LEU A 543 41.61 -3.84 11.61
N VAL A 544 40.73 -3.00 12.14
CA VAL A 544 41.04 -2.16 13.31
C VAL A 544 41.39 -3.03 14.52
N LEU A 545 40.68 -4.14 14.74
CA LEU A 545 40.99 -5.09 15.80
C LEU A 545 42.34 -5.80 15.59
N ALA A 546 42.66 -6.17 14.35
CA ALA A 546 43.96 -6.77 14.04
C ALA A 546 45.13 -5.79 14.27
N ILE A 547 44.97 -4.52 13.87
CA ILE A 547 45.93 -3.44 14.14
C ILE A 547 46.07 -3.21 15.65
N LEU A 548 44.95 -3.12 16.38
CA LEU A 548 44.94 -2.95 17.83
C LEU A 548 45.68 -4.10 18.53
N GLY A 549 45.42 -5.34 18.10
CA GLY A 549 46.12 -6.53 18.61
C GLY A 549 47.63 -6.46 18.43
N LEU A 550 48.08 -6.05 17.24
CA LEU A 550 49.50 -5.85 16.94
C LEU A 550 50.13 -4.76 17.83
N LEU A 551 49.47 -3.60 17.95
CA LEU A 551 49.96 -2.49 18.78
C LEU A 551 50.04 -2.88 20.26
N GLN A 552 49.01 -3.56 20.79
CA GLN A 552 48.97 -4.03 22.17
C GLN A 552 50.04 -5.09 22.44
N ALA A 553 50.25 -6.04 21.53
CA ALA A 553 51.29 -7.04 21.65
C ALA A 553 52.69 -6.40 21.61
N THR A 554 52.90 -5.40 20.74
CA THR A 554 54.13 -4.58 20.71
C THR A 554 54.37 -3.90 22.05
N TYR A 555 53.35 -3.19 22.57
CA TYR A 555 53.42 -2.47 23.84
C TYR A 555 53.72 -3.41 25.01
N LYS A 556 52.97 -4.52 25.11
CA LYS A 556 53.16 -5.54 26.14
C LYS A 556 54.58 -6.08 26.12
N LYS A 557 55.10 -6.43 24.93
CA LYS A 557 56.46 -6.96 24.80
C LYS A 557 57.51 -5.95 25.25
N LEU A 558 57.38 -4.68 24.84
CA LEU A 558 58.26 -3.60 25.28
C LEU A 558 58.19 -3.36 26.81
N CYS A 559 57.02 -3.54 27.43
CA CYS A 559 56.84 -3.42 28.87
C CYS A 559 57.44 -4.59 29.67
N THR A 560 57.49 -5.80 29.10
CA THR A 560 58.13 -6.97 29.76
C THR A 560 59.64 -6.83 29.93
N LEU A 561 60.27 -5.87 29.24
CA LEU A 561 61.68 -5.56 29.46
C LEU A 561 61.88 -4.91 30.83
N GLU A 562 62.51 -5.64 31.76
CA GLU A 562 63.15 -5.01 32.89
C GLU A 562 64.38 -4.22 32.41
N LEU A 563 64.33 -2.89 32.50
CA LEU A 563 65.45 -2.01 32.14
C LEU A 563 66.76 -2.39 32.86
N LYS A 564 66.65 -3.02 34.04
CA LYS A 564 67.78 -3.50 34.84
C LYS A 564 68.50 -4.67 34.18
N ASP A 565 67.78 -5.60 33.56
CA ASP A 565 68.37 -6.77 32.89
C ASP A 565 69.04 -6.36 31.57
N LEU A 566 68.47 -5.36 30.91
CA LEU A 566 69.07 -4.76 29.72
C LEU A 566 70.40 -4.05 30.04
N GLY A 567 70.47 -3.29 31.13
CA GLY A 567 71.70 -2.62 31.56
C GLY A 567 72.82 -3.60 31.92
N LYS A 568 72.49 -4.74 32.54
CA LYS A 568 73.45 -5.81 32.86
C LYS A 568 73.97 -6.49 31.59
N ASN A 569 73.11 -6.78 30.62
CA ASN A 569 73.52 -7.40 29.36
C ASN A 569 74.34 -6.45 28.48
N LEU A 570 74.06 -5.14 28.51
CA LEU A 570 74.88 -4.15 27.80
C LEU A 570 76.27 -4.02 28.42
N THR A 571 76.37 -3.96 29.75
CA THR A 571 77.66 -3.89 30.45
C THR A 571 78.48 -5.18 30.29
N ALA A 572 77.83 -6.35 30.34
CA ALA A 572 78.47 -7.63 30.05
C ALA A 572 78.91 -7.75 28.58
N GLY A 573 78.08 -7.33 27.63
CA GLY A 573 78.40 -7.33 26.20
C GLY A 573 79.53 -6.37 25.84
N VAL A 574 79.53 -5.16 26.39
CA VAL A 574 80.64 -4.19 26.24
C VAL A 574 81.91 -4.72 26.90
N ALA A 575 81.84 -5.32 28.09
CA ALA A 575 83.01 -5.93 28.73
C ALA A 575 83.59 -7.08 27.90
N THR A 576 82.74 -7.88 27.25
CA THR A 576 83.17 -9.00 26.40
C THR A 576 83.73 -8.52 25.06
N ALA A 577 83.12 -7.50 24.44
CA ALA A 577 83.61 -6.90 23.19
C ALA A 577 84.92 -6.12 23.39
N VAL A 578 85.02 -5.35 24.48
CA VAL A 578 86.26 -4.66 24.88
C VAL A 578 87.33 -5.69 25.27
N GLY A 579 86.95 -6.78 25.93
CA GLY A 579 87.84 -7.90 26.24
C GLY A 579 88.33 -8.66 25.00
N GLY A 580 87.49 -8.81 23.97
CA GLY A 580 87.84 -9.45 22.69
C GLY A 580 88.73 -8.58 21.79
N VAL A 581 88.45 -7.27 21.74
CA VAL A 581 89.24 -6.29 20.94
C VAL A 581 90.58 -5.97 21.62
N LEU A 582 90.64 -5.93 22.95
CA LEU A 582 91.91 -5.77 23.68
C LEU A 582 92.64 -7.10 23.84
N GLY A 583 91.96 -8.24 23.75
CA GLY A 583 92.53 -9.57 23.95
C GLY A 583 93.50 -10.03 22.86
N SER A 584 93.34 -9.58 21.61
CA SER A 584 94.24 -10.00 20.52
C SER A 584 95.50 -9.15 20.41
N ASP A 585 95.46 -7.86 20.77
CA ASP A 585 96.61 -6.94 20.59
C ASP A 585 97.30 -6.49 21.89
N VAL A 586 96.67 -6.65 23.07
CA VAL A 586 97.24 -6.18 24.36
C VAL A 586 97.96 -7.29 25.15
N GLY A 587 97.98 -8.52 24.64
CA GLY A 587 98.80 -9.62 25.18
C GLY A 587 100.31 -9.33 25.27
N LYS A 588 100.78 -8.22 24.69
CA LYS A 588 102.19 -7.76 24.76
C LYS A 588 102.41 -6.43 25.50
N LEU A 589 101.38 -5.80 26.08
CA LEU A 589 101.49 -4.45 26.70
C LEU A 589 100.80 -4.32 28.07
N ALA A 590 100.69 -5.41 28.83
CA ALA A 590 100.29 -5.38 30.24
C ALA A 590 101.48 -4.92 31.13
N GLY A 591 101.31 -4.10 32.17
CA GLY A 591 100.07 -3.79 32.85
C GLY A 591 100.24 -2.67 33.89
N LYS A 592 100.16 -1.41 33.45
CA LYS A 592 99.99 -0.27 34.38
C LYS A 592 98.89 0.73 33.99
N ASN A 593 98.45 0.76 32.74
CA ASN A 593 97.45 1.75 32.28
C ASN A 593 96.00 1.23 32.27
N LEU A 594 95.78 -0.09 32.31
CA LEU A 594 94.44 -0.69 32.23
C LEU A 594 93.60 -0.43 33.51
N ASP A 595 94.22 -0.53 34.69
CA ASP A 595 93.54 -0.25 35.97
C ASP A 595 93.16 1.23 36.12
N GLN A 596 93.94 2.14 35.50
CA GLN A 596 93.64 3.57 35.49
C GLN A 596 92.51 3.92 34.50
N ALA A 597 92.45 3.23 33.36
CA ALA A 597 91.36 3.36 32.39
C ALA A 597 90.05 2.79 32.92
N MET A 598 90.08 1.60 33.54
CA MET A 598 88.91 1.01 34.18
C MET A 598 88.40 1.86 35.34
N ASN A 599 89.27 2.44 36.18
CA ASN A 599 88.87 3.36 37.25
C ASN A 599 88.30 4.69 36.74
N LYS A 600 88.77 5.21 35.60
CA LYS A 600 88.16 6.39 34.97
C LYS A 600 86.80 6.08 34.34
N PHE A 601 86.64 4.89 33.75
CA PHE A 601 85.38 4.47 33.14
C PHE A 601 84.29 4.22 34.19
N THR A 602 84.62 3.55 35.31
CA THR A 602 83.69 3.35 36.43
C THR A 602 83.36 4.64 37.17
N LYS A 603 84.32 5.57 37.34
CA LYS A 603 84.03 6.90 37.91
C LYS A 603 83.21 7.80 36.99
N GLY A 604 83.38 7.69 35.67
CA GLY A 604 82.59 8.44 34.68
C GLY A 604 81.13 8.01 34.63
N PHE A 605 80.86 6.70 34.77
CA PHE A 605 79.49 6.17 34.79
C PHE A 605 78.80 6.30 36.16
N GLY A 606 79.54 6.25 37.26
CA GLY A 606 79.00 6.46 38.60
C GLY A 606 78.43 7.86 38.85
N GLY A 607 78.86 8.87 38.09
CA GLY A 607 78.34 10.25 38.16
C GLY A 607 77.04 10.48 37.38
N LEU A 608 76.72 9.63 36.39
CA LEU A 608 75.56 9.80 35.51
C LEU A 608 74.26 9.20 36.08
N PHE A 609 74.35 8.42 37.16
CA PHE A 609 73.22 7.81 37.85
C PHE A 609 73.25 8.04 39.38
N GLY A 610 73.74 9.21 39.81
CA GLY A 610 73.82 9.60 41.22
C GLY A 610 72.73 10.59 41.65
N LYS A 611 71.73 10.09 42.39
CA LYS A 611 70.90 10.75 43.41
C LYS A 611 70.35 12.17 43.12
N LYS A 612 69.17 12.24 42.50
CA LYS A 612 67.89 12.53 43.18
C LYS A 612 66.73 12.25 42.24
#